data_AF-A0A949HUM0-F1
#
_entry.id   AF-A0A949HUM0-F1
#
_cell.length_a   1.000
_cell.length_b   1.000
_cell.length_c   1.000
_cell.angle_alpha   90.00
_cell.angle_beta   90.00
_cell.angle_gamma   90.00
#
_symmetry.space_group_name_H-M   'P 1'
#
loop_
_entity.id
_entity.type
_entity.pdbx_description
1 polymer ?
#
loop_
_entity_poly.entity_id
_entity_poly.type
_entity_poly.pdbx_seq_one_letter_code
_entity_poly.pdbx_strand_id
1 'polypeptide(L)'
;MESAFVTLTCVTELGEDDSATRHYAPLYRFALSLTQTEADALDLVQQTFYLWAIKGHQLRDATKLKTWLFTTLYREHLAVCRRQKQ
;
A
#
# COMPACT_ATOMS: atom_id res chain seq x y z
N MET A 1 13.12 13.99 -16.78
CA MET A 1 11.87 14.61 -17.25
C MET A 1 11.35 13.70 -18.34
N GLU A 2 10.07 13.38 -18.27
CA GLU A 2 9.28 12.53 -19.18
C GLU A 2 9.26 11.01 -18.92
N SER A 3 8.04 10.54 -18.66
CA SER A 3 7.52 9.24 -19.09
C SER A 3 7.66 8.01 -18.18
N ALA A 4 7.26 8.13 -16.91
CA ALA A 4 6.77 6.96 -16.13
C ALA A 4 5.31 7.12 -15.67
N PHE A 5 4.57 8.05 -16.28
CA PHE A 5 3.13 8.25 -16.09
C PHE A 5 2.29 7.06 -16.62
N VAL A 6 2.91 6.09 -17.31
CA VAL A 6 2.26 4.96 -17.99
C VAL A 6 2.38 3.65 -17.19
N THR A 7 2.18 3.68 -15.87
CA THR A 7 1.94 2.43 -15.12
C THR A 7 0.98 2.65 -13.96
N LEU A 8 -0.04 3.49 -14.16
CA LEU A 8 -1.16 3.60 -13.21
C LEU A 8 -2.51 3.10 -13.80
N THR A 9 -2.49 2.45 -14.97
CA THR A 9 -3.72 1.94 -15.62
C THR A 9 -3.71 0.42 -15.87
N CYS A 10 -2.66 -0.31 -15.49
CA CYS A 10 -2.64 -1.77 -15.60
C CYS A 10 -3.10 -2.47 -14.29
N VAL A 11 -3.97 -1.84 -13.51
CA VAL A 11 -4.60 -2.44 -12.32
C VAL A 11 -6.10 -2.51 -12.52
N THR A 12 -6.52 -3.10 -13.63
CA THR A 12 -7.86 -3.65 -13.86
C THR A 12 -7.83 -4.14 -15.28
N GLU A 13 -7.89 -5.47 -15.48
CA GLU A 13 -8.45 -6.19 -16.63
C GLU A 13 -7.77 -7.58 -16.69
N LEU A 14 -8.42 -8.53 -16.01
CA LEU A 14 -8.51 -9.95 -16.35
C LEU A 14 -7.28 -10.86 -16.11
N GLY A 15 -7.27 -11.47 -14.93
CA GLY A 15 -6.54 -12.71 -14.63
C GLY A 15 -6.94 -13.25 -13.26
N GLU A 16 -7.71 -14.34 -13.26
CA GLU A 16 -8.21 -15.08 -12.09
C GLU A 16 -7.07 -15.45 -11.12
N ASP A 17 -7.24 -15.17 -9.82
CA ASP A 17 -6.34 -15.53 -8.68
C ASP A 17 -5.09 -14.66 -8.42
N ASP A 18 -5.19 -13.33 -8.52
CA ASP A 18 -4.09 -12.44 -8.15
C ASP A 18 -4.05 -12.16 -6.63
N SER A 19 -3.19 -12.88 -5.92
CA SER A 19 -2.98 -12.76 -4.47
C SER A 19 -2.75 -11.32 -3.97
N ALA A 20 -2.21 -10.42 -4.81
CA ALA A 20 -2.01 -9.02 -4.46
C ALA A 20 -3.34 -8.24 -4.37
N THR A 21 -4.28 -8.50 -5.28
CA THR A 21 -5.61 -7.88 -5.27
C THR A 21 -6.43 -8.31 -4.05
N ARG A 22 -6.29 -9.59 -3.64
CA ARG A 22 -6.91 -10.11 -2.40
C ARG A 22 -6.38 -9.40 -1.15
N HIS A 23 -5.16 -8.88 -1.18
CA HIS A 23 -4.57 -8.13 -0.07
C HIS A 23 -4.91 -6.63 -0.13
N TYR A 24 -5.21 -6.07 -1.31
CA TYR A 24 -5.56 -4.67 -1.47
C TYR A 24 -6.82 -4.27 -0.68
N ALA A 25 -7.93 -5.01 -0.86
CA ALA A 25 -9.20 -4.70 -0.20
C ALA A 25 -9.12 -4.65 1.35
N PRO A 26 -8.55 -5.65 2.06
CA PRO A 26 -8.41 -5.57 3.52
C PRO A 26 -7.39 -4.51 3.96
N LEU A 27 -6.36 -4.23 3.15
CA LEU A 27 -5.36 -3.20 3.45
C LEU A 27 -5.99 -1.79 3.36
N TYR A 28 -6.77 -1.53 2.31
CA TYR A 28 -7.49 -0.28 2.12
C TYR A 28 -8.53 -0.04 3.22
N ARG A 29 -9.32 -1.05 3.57
CA ARG A 29 -10.30 -0.94 4.68
C ARG A 29 -9.62 -0.64 6.01
N PHE A 30 -8.44 -1.22 6.25
CA PHE A 30 -7.65 -0.93 7.44
C PHE A 30 -7.10 0.51 7.43
N ALA A 31 -6.54 0.97 6.30
CA ALA A 31 -6.08 2.35 6.14
C ALA A 31 -7.22 3.36 6.35
N LEU A 32 -8.40 3.07 5.81
CA LEU A 32 -9.59 3.91 5.96
C LEU A 32 -10.05 4.00 7.42
N SER A 33 -9.97 2.89 8.16
CA SER A 33 -10.28 2.91 9.61
C SER A 33 -9.31 3.74 10.44
N LEU A 34 -8.06 3.89 9.97
CA LEU A 34 -7.01 4.66 10.65
C LEU A 34 -7.08 6.15 10.32
N THR A 35 -7.27 6.48 9.04
CA THR A 35 -7.21 7.87 8.53
C THR A 35 -8.57 8.56 8.52
N GLN A 36 -9.67 7.80 8.55
CA GLN A 36 -11.06 8.27 8.46
C GLN A 36 -11.37 9.11 7.21
N THR A 37 -10.44 9.18 6.25
CA THR A 37 -10.54 9.96 5.02
C THR A 37 -10.06 9.10 3.86
N GLU A 38 -10.83 9.06 2.76
CA GLU A 38 -10.47 8.24 1.59
C GLU A 38 -9.17 8.70 0.92
N ALA A 39 -8.94 10.01 0.82
CA ALA A 39 -7.73 10.57 0.22
C ALA A 39 -6.46 10.12 0.96
N ASP A 40 -6.46 10.26 2.30
CA ASP A 40 -5.35 9.83 3.14
C ASP A 40 -5.19 8.31 3.13
N ALA A 41 -6.29 7.55 3.10
CA ALA A 41 -6.25 6.10 3.01
C ALA A 41 -5.62 5.63 1.69
N LEU A 42 -5.99 6.23 0.57
CA LEU A 42 -5.43 5.94 -0.75
C LEU A 42 -3.94 6.26 -0.81
N ASP A 43 -3.55 7.43 -0.31
CA ASP A 43 -2.15 7.86 -0.27
C ASP A 43 -1.30 6.89 0.56
N LEU A 44 -1.79 6.51 1.74
CA LEU A 44 -1.11 5.56 2.62
C LEU A 44 -0.95 4.17 2.00
N VAL A 45 -1.98 3.68 1.31
CA VAL A 45 -1.94 2.40 0.59
C VAL A 45 -0.97 2.47 -0.59
N GLN A 46 -1.05 3.52 -1.42
CA GLN A 46 -0.12 3.71 -2.53
C GLN A 46 1.33 3.77 -2.07
N GLN A 47 1.62 4.55 -1.03
CA GLN A 47 2.96 4.67 -0.47
C GLN A 47 3.48 3.33 0.08
N THR A 48 2.60 2.54 0.72
CA THR A 48 2.95 1.19 1.20
C THR A 48 3.27 0.23 0.05
N PHE A 49 2.47 0.25 -1.02
CA PHE A 49 2.73 -0.57 -2.21
C PHE A 49 3.98 -0.12 -2.98
N TYR A 50 4.26 1.18 -3.03
CA TYR A 50 5.48 1.73 -3.61
C TYR A 50 6.73 1.27 -2.85
N LEU A 51 6.70 1.35 -1.51
CA LEU A 51 7.77 0.82 -0.67
C LEU A 51 7.95 -0.69 -0.85
N TRP A 52 6.86 -1.42 -1.06
CA TRP A 52 6.92 -2.85 -1.37
C TRP A 52 7.55 -3.10 -2.74
N ALA A 53 7.22 -2.35 -3.79
CA ALA A 53 7.85 -2.53 -5.10
C ALA A 53 9.37 -2.33 -5.02
N ILE A 54 9.84 -1.41 -4.16
CA ILE A 54 11.27 -1.13 -4.00
C ILE A 54 11.97 -2.15 -3.09
N LYS A 55 11.36 -2.49 -1.95
CA LYS A 55 11.97 -3.32 -0.89
C LYS A 55 11.55 -4.79 -0.93
N GLY A 56 10.51 -5.11 -1.68
CA GLY A 56 9.92 -6.44 -1.82
C GLY A 56 10.90 -7.44 -2.43
N HIS A 57 11.84 -6.99 -3.26
CA HIS A 57 12.94 -7.81 -3.75
C HIS A 57 13.86 -8.36 -2.62
N GLN A 58 13.87 -7.72 -1.44
CA GLN A 58 14.58 -8.23 -0.27
C GLN A 58 13.73 -9.21 0.56
N LEU A 59 12.40 -9.21 0.39
CA LEU A 59 11.54 -10.19 1.03
C LEU A 59 11.61 -11.52 0.27
N ARG A 60 12.48 -12.41 0.76
CA ARG A 60 12.56 -13.81 0.27
C ARG A 60 11.28 -14.61 0.53
N ASP A 61 10.53 -14.26 1.59
CA ASP A 61 9.34 -15.00 2.04
C ASP A 61 8.06 -14.24 1.68
N ALA A 62 7.35 -14.70 0.64
CA ALA A 62 6.03 -14.17 0.27
C ALA A 62 4.99 -14.33 1.40
N THR A 63 5.15 -15.32 2.29
CA THR A 63 4.30 -15.51 3.48
C THR A 63 4.42 -14.38 4.51
N LYS A 64 5.55 -13.67 4.55
CA LYS A 64 5.74 -12.51 5.44
C LYS A 64 5.28 -11.20 4.80
N LEU A 65 4.93 -11.21 3.52
CA LEU A 65 4.49 -10.03 2.78
C LEU A 65 3.29 -9.35 3.46
N LYS A 66 2.26 -10.13 3.80
CA LYS A 66 1.08 -9.62 4.47
C LYS A 66 1.45 -8.91 5.78
N THR A 67 2.19 -9.57 6.66
CA THR A 67 2.63 -8.97 7.93
C THR A 67 3.46 -7.71 7.72
N TRP A 68 4.34 -7.70 6.71
CA TRP A 68 5.17 -6.55 6.37
C TRP A 68 4.36 -5.36 5.84
N LEU A 69 3.35 -5.59 4.99
CA LEU A 69 2.46 -4.54 4.48
C LEU A 69 1.68 -3.87 5.61
N PHE A 70 1.07 -4.67 6.49
CA PHE A 70 0.29 -4.14 7.62
C PHE A 70 1.17 -3.36 8.61
N THR A 71 2.37 -3.87 8.92
CA THR A 71 3.30 -3.18 9.83
C THR A 71 3.88 -1.92 9.21
N THR A 72 4.20 -1.91 7.92
CA THR A 72 4.70 -0.71 7.22
C THR A 72 3.61 0.35 7.16
N LEU A 73 2.39 -0.01 6.75
CA LEU A 73 1.25 0.91 6.68
C LEU A 73 0.98 1.58 8.03
N TYR A 74 0.96 0.82 9.12
CA TYR A 74 0.73 1.37 10.46
C TYR A 74 1.84 2.35 10.88
N ARG A 75 3.11 2.07 10.54
CA ARG A 75 4.23 2.95 10.84
C ARG A 75 4.18 4.26 10.05
N GLU A 76 3.84 4.19 8.77
CA GLU A 76 3.63 5.38 7.94
C GLU A 76 2.48 6.22 8.50
N HIS A 77 1.38 5.59 8.90
CA HIS A 77 0.25 6.30 9.52
C HIS A 77 0.64 6.99 10.83
N LEU A 78 1.41 6.32 11.69
CA LEU A 78 1.94 6.94 12.91
C LEU A 78 2.86 8.13 12.62
N ALA A 79 3.66 8.07 11.54
CA ALA A 79 4.51 9.18 11.15
C ALA A 79 3.68 10.39 10.68
N VAL A 80 2.61 10.16 9.92
CA VAL A 80 1.66 11.20 9.49
C VAL A 80 0.93 11.80 10.68
N CYS A 81 0.36 10.97 11.57
CA CYS A 81 -0.31 11.42 12.80
C CYS A 81 0.62 12.24 13.72
N ARG A 82 1.90 11.87 13.82
CA ARG A 82 2.89 12.64 14.60
C ARG A 82 3.13 14.02 14.02
N ARG A 83 3.17 14.15 12.68
CA ARG A 83 3.35 15.44 11.99
C ARG A 83 2.14 16.35 12.13
N GLN A 84 0.92 15.80 12.14
CA GLN A 84 -0.31 16.59 12.29
C GLN A 84 -0.55 17.10 13.72
N LYS A 85 0.12 16.53 14.73
CA LYS A 85 -0.02 16.95 16.15
C LYS A 85 1.04 17.95 16.63
N GLN A 86 1.97 18.39 15.78
CA GLN A 86 2.93 19.46 16.07
C GLN A 86 2.46 20.77 15.47
#